data_AF-A0A1V6EL15-F1
#
_entry.id   AF-A0A1V6EL15-F1
#
_cell.length_a   1.000
_cell.length_b   1.000
_cell.length_c   1.000
_cell.angle_alpha   90.00
_cell.angle_beta   90.00
_cell.angle_gamma   90.00
#
_symmetry.space_group_name_H-M   'P 1'
#
loop_
_entity.id
_entity.type
_entity.pdbx_description
1 polymer ?
#
loop_
_entity_poly.entity_id
_entity_poly.type
_entity_poly.pdbx_seq_one_letter_code
_entity_poly.pdbx_strand_id
1 'polypeptide(L)'
;MRDVEDAWFFMHTLFELIWQYRFLYRDLNDLLSKNRRLETHFQWVLKNKTRAVKALLDGMSRAGSIDIDSREVEATATSMVVVLTYWLSYEYVRDPRRALEPEHAQLALMRGAHHVLNLLMPYLELGQRQHLMTLVTAYDSSDS
;
A
#
# COMPACT_ATOMS: atom_id res chain seq x y z
N MET A 1 -11.26 11.14 -0.86
CA MET A 1 -10.09 11.16 0.02
C MET A 1 -9.55 12.55 0.01
N ARG A 2 -9.48 13.17 1.18
CA ARG A 2 -9.14 14.58 1.35
C ARG A 2 -7.78 14.74 2.03
N ASP A 3 -7.40 13.82 2.90
CA ASP A 3 -6.21 13.93 3.74
C ASP A 3 -5.50 12.59 3.92
N VAL A 4 -4.45 12.60 4.73
CA VAL A 4 -3.62 11.42 4.98
C VAL A 4 -4.32 10.34 5.81
N GLU A 5 -5.35 10.71 6.59
CA GLU A 5 -6.14 9.76 7.37
C GLU A 5 -7.05 8.92 6.45
N ASP A 6 -7.74 9.57 5.51
CA ASP A 6 -8.48 8.89 4.45
C ASP A 6 -7.56 7.93 3.66
N ALA A 7 -6.34 8.38 3.35
CA ALA A 7 -5.35 7.58 2.64
C ALA A 7 -4.85 6.38 3.48
N TRP A 8 -4.64 6.59 4.78
CA TRP A 8 -4.31 5.55 5.76
C TRP A 8 -5.37 4.44 5.80
N PHE A 9 -6.64 4.79 5.99
CA PHE A 9 -7.74 3.82 5.98
C PHE A 9 -7.87 3.08 4.65
N PHE A 10 -7.69 3.77 3.54
CA PHE A 10 -7.68 3.13 2.22
C PHE A 10 -6.55 2.10 2.08
N MET A 11 -5.33 2.44 2.52
CA MET A 11 -4.21 1.50 2.49
C MET A 11 -4.47 0.29 3.38
N HIS A 12 -5.02 0.47 4.57
CA HIS A 12 -5.41 -0.66 5.43
C HIS A 12 -6.41 -1.58 4.76
N THR A 13 -7.48 -1.04 4.21
CA THR A 13 -8.51 -1.84 3.53
C THR A 13 -7.91 -2.62 2.36
N LEU A 14 -6.99 -2.01 1.60
CA LEU A 14 -6.27 -2.72 0.53
C LEU A 14 -5.37 -3.83 1.07
N PHE A 15 -4.66 -3.58 2.16
CA PHE A 15 -3.77 -4.55 2.79
C PHE A 15 -4.54 -5.74 3.38
N GLU A 16 -5.69 -5.50 4.01
CA GLU A 16 -6.59 -6.56 4.47
C GLU A 16 -7.05 -7.45 3.31
N LEU A 17 -7.42 -6.85 2.17
CA LEU A 17 -7.77 -7.60 0.97
C LEU A 17 -6.57 -8.39 0.43
N ILE A 18 -5.39 -7.78 0.36
CA ILE A 18 -4.15 -8.45 -0.05
C ILE A 18 -3.86 -9.65 0.87
N TRP A 19 -4.08 -9.50 2.18
CA TRP A 19 -3.91 -10.55 3.17
C TRP A 19 -4.91 -11.70 3.02
N GLN A 20 -6.18 -11.38 2.76
CA GLN A 20 -7.22 -12.38 2.49
C GLN A 20 -6.83 -13.27 1.30
N TYR A 21 -6.22 -12.69 0.27
CA TYR A 21 -5.74 -13.37 -0.92
C TYR A 21 -4.21 -13.61 -0.92
N ARG A 22 -3.56 -13.68 0.26
CA ARG A 22 -2.09 -13.74 0.39
C ARG A 22 -1.41 -14.88 -0.37
N PHE A 23 -2.11 -15.99 -0.59
CA PHE A 23 -1.60 -17.11 -1.41
C PHE A 23 -1.26 -16.67 -2.84
N LEU A 24 -2.06 -15.77 -3.42
CA LEU A 24 -1.84 -15.24 -4.76
C LEU A 24 -0.58 -14.36 -4.81
N TYR A 25 -0.37 -13.55 -3.79
CA TYR A 25 0.76 -12.61 -3.73
C TYR A 25 2.08 -13.29 -3.38
N ARG A 26 2.06 -14.37 -2.59
CA ARG A 26 3.26 -15.14 -2.26
C ARG A 26 3.86 -15.83 -3.48
N ASP A 27 3.02 -16.51 -4.25
CA ASP A 27 3.45 -17.36 -5.36
C ASP A 27 3.19 -16.70 -6.73
N LEU A 28 3.04 -15.37 -6.75
CA LEU A 28 2.55 -14.64 -7.92
C LEU A 28 3.32 -14.99 -9.19
N ASN A 29 4.66 -14.89 -9.17
CA ASN A 29 5.48 -15.17 -10.34
C ASN A 29 5.30 -16.60 -10.86
N ASP A 30 5.26 -17.58 -9.96
CA ASP A 30 5.05 -18.99 -10.31
C ASP A 30 3.66 -19.21 -10.91
N LEU A 31 2.62 -18.66 -10.26
CA LEU A 31 1.24 -18.74 -10.69
C LEU A 31 1.01 -18.09 -12.07
N LEU A 32 1.62 -16.93 -12.33
CA LEU A 32 1.51 -16.23 -13.62
C LEU A 32 2.20 -17.03 -14.73
N SER A 33 3.37 -17.61 -14.45
CA SER A 33 4.12 -18.42 -15.45
C SER A 33 3.35 -19.67 -15.91
N LYS A 34 2.46 -20.20 -15.07
CA LYS A 34 1.71 -21.44 -15.31
C LYS A 34 0.26 -21.20 -15.75
N ASN A 35 -0.26 -19.98 -15.67
CA ASN A 35 -1.68 -19.69 -15.93
C ASN A 35 -1.91 -18.36 -16.65
N ARG A 36 -2.02 -18.41 -17.98
CA ARG A 36 -2.26 -17.24 -18.85
C ARG A 36 -3.57 -16.48 -18.55
N ARG A 37 -4.59 -17.16 -18.03
CA ARG A 37 -5.84 -16.50 -17.62
C ARG A 37 -5.61 -15.67 -16.37
N LEU A 38 -4.86 -16.21 -15.41
CA LEU A 38 -4.44 -15.48 -14.22
C LEU A 38 -3.51 -14.32 -14.56
N GLU A 39 -2.59 -14.51 -15.52
CA GLU A 39 -1.73 -13.46 -16.05
C GLU A 39 -2.52 -12.24 -16.51
N THR A 40 -3.45 -12.45 -17.44
CA THR A 40 -4.30 -11.37 -17.97
C THR A 40 -5.14 -10.73 -16.86
N HIS A 41 -5.69 -11.52 -15.94
CA HIS A 41 -6.50 -10.99 -14.86
C HIS A 41 -5.68 -10.15 -13.87
N PHE A 42 -4.46 -10.58 -13.55
CA PHE A 42 -3.60 -9.86 -12.63
C PHE A 42 -3.09 -8.54 -13.23
N GLN A 43 -2.83 -8.50 -14.54
CA GLN A 43 -2.57 -7.23 -15.25
C GLN A 43 -3.73 -6.24 -15.07
N TRP A 44 -4.98 -6.72 -15.12
CA TRP A 44 -6.16 -5.88 -14.86
C TRP A 44 -6.23 -5.42 -13.40
N VAL A 45 -5.90 -6.29 -12.44
CA VAL A 45 -5.78 -5.92 -11.02
C VAL A 45 -4.75 -4.80 -10.83
N LEU A 46 -3.55 -4.91 -11.40
CA LEU A 46 -2.52 -3.87 -11.32
C LEU A 46 -2.97 -2.55 -11.94
N LYS A 47 -3.64 -2.61 -13.10
CA LYS A 47 -4.21 -1.42 -13.76
C LYS A 47 -5.24 -0.73 -12.89
N ASN A 48 -6.11 -1.48 -12.23
CA ASN A 48 -7.12 -0.91 -11.33
C ASN A 48 -6.53 -0.36 -10.04
N LYS A 49 -5.55 -1.05 -9.43
CA LYS A 49 -4.81 -0.52 -8.27
C LYS A 49 -4.16 0.81 -8.62
N THR A 50 -3.50 0.89 -9.77
CA THR A 50 -2.85 2.12 -10.25
C THR A 50 -3.86 3.25 -10.46
N ARG A 51 -5.01 2.96 -11.06
CA ARG A 51 -6.10 3.94 -11.23
C ARG A 51 -6.64 4.43 -9.89
N ALA A 52 -6.86 3.52 -8.94
CA ALA A 52 -7.36 3.87 -7.61
C ALA A 52 -6.36 4.74 -6.83
N VAL A 53 -5.07 4.39 -6.88
CA VAL A 53 -4.01 5.21 -6.25
C VAL A 53 -3.93 6.60 -6.90
N LYS A 54 -3.99 6.71 -8.24
CA LYS A 54 -4.03 8.02 -8.90
C LYS A 54 -5.24 8.86 -8.49
N ALA A 55 -6.41 8.24 -8.37
CA ALA A 55 -7.62 8.92 -7.91
C ALA A 55 -7.50 9.38 -6.44
N LEU A 56 -6.82 8.61 -5.60
CA LEU A 56 -6.47 9.01 -4.23
C LEU A 56 -5.56 10.24 -4.25
N LEU A 57 -4.47 10.22 -5.01
CA LEU A 57 -3.51 11.33 -5.11
C LEU A 57 -4.18 12.61 -5.65
N ASP A 58 -4.98 12.47 -6.70
CA ASP A 58 -5.76 13.56 -7.28
C ASP A 58 -6.79 14.15 -6.29
N GLY A 59 -7.42 13.30 -5.47
CA GLY A 59 -8.30 13.73 -4.38
C GLY A 59 -7.56 14.54 -3.30
N MET A 60 -6.40 14.05 -2.87
CA MET A 60 -5.56 14.73 -1.87
C MET A 60 -4.98 16.05 -2.42
N SER A 61 -4.58 16.08 -3.69
CA SER A 61 -4.06 17.30 -4.33
C SER A 61 -5.13 18.39 -4.40
N ARG A 62 -6.36 18.05 -4.84
CA ARG A 62 -7.49 19.00 -4.82
C ARG A 62 -7.84 19.53 -3.43
N ALA A 63 -7.62 18.72 -2.39
CA ALA A 63 -7.86 19.11 -1.01
C ALA A 63 -6.68 19.91 -0.40
N GLY A 64 -5.58 20.08 -1.13
CA GLY A 64 -4.38 20.77 -0.63
C GLY A 64 -3.60 19.96 0.40
N SER A 65 -3.76 18.62 0.42
CA SER A 65 -3.04 17.74 1.35
C SER A 65 -1.68 17.27 0.82
N ILE A 66 -1.53 17.27 -0.50
CA ILE A 66 -0.25 17.03 -1.18
C ILE A 66 -0.04 18.07 -2.28
N ASP A 67 1.21 18.45 -2.48
CA ASP A 67 1.70 19.17 -3.64
C ASP A 67 2.64 18.25 -4.42
N ILE A 68 2.11 17.64 -5.48
CA ILE A 68 2.84 16.71 -6.35
C ILE A 68 2.72 17.19 -7.80
N ASP A 69 3.86 17.27 -8.49
CA ASP A 69 3.85 17.62 -9.90
C ASP A 69 3.17 16.50 -10.71
N SER A 70 2.32 16.89 -11.66
CA SER A 70 1.64 15.95 -12.56
C SER A 70 2.58 14.94 -13.26
N ARG A 71 3.85 15.32 -13.48
CA ARG A 71 4.89 14.48 -14.07
C ARG A 71 5.36 13.37 -13.13
N GLU A 72 5.21 13.55 -11.82
CA GLU A 72 5.66 12.62 -10.78
C GLU A 72 4.55 11.66 -10.32
N VAL A 73 3.28 12.00 -10.59
CA VAL A 73 2.11 11.19 -10.18
C VAL A 73 2.19 9.75 -10.70
N GLU A 74 2.58 9.55 -11.96
CA GLU A 74 2.66 8.21 -12.55
C GLU A 74 3.69 7.33 -11.84
N ALA A 75 4.89 7.87 -11.63
CA ALA A 75 6.00 7.14 -11.03
C ALA A 75 5.73 6.86 -9.54
N THR A 76 5.18 7.83 -8.81
CA THR A 76 4.79 7.69 -7.42
C THR A 76 3.68 6.65 -7.26
N ALA A 77 2.61 6.73 -8.05
CA ALA A 77 1.52 5.76 -8.01
C ALA A 77 2.00 4.34 -8.35
N THR A 78 2.87 4.20 -9.36
CA THR A 78 3.47 2.91 -9.73
C THR A 78 4.29 2.34 -8.58
N SER A 79 5.12 3.16 -7.94
CA SER A 79 5.94 2.75 -6.79
C SER A 79 5.08 2.26 -5.63
N MET A 80 3.99 2.97 -5.32
CA MET A 80 3.02 2.55 -4.30
C MET A 80 2.40 1.19 -4.66
N VAL A 81 2.00 0.98 -5.92
CA VAL A 81 1.43 -0.31 -6.37
C VAL A 81 2.45 -1.45 -6.31
N VAL A 82 3.72 -1.18 -6.61
CA VAL A 82 4.81 -2.17 -6.47
C VAL A 82 4.96 -2.58 -5.01
N VAL A 83 5.04 -1.62 -4.08
CA VAL A 83 5.10 -1.92 -2.65
C VAL A 83 3.87 -2.71 -2.21
N LEU A 84 2.66 -2.26 -2.54
CA LEU A 84 1.41 -2.98 -2.25
C LEU A 84 1.40 -4.41 -2.80
N THR A 85 2.03 -4.66 -3.94
CA THR A 85 2.00 -5.98 -4.59
C THR A 85 3.01 -6.95 -3.98
N TYR A 86 4.19 -6.46 -3.60
CA TYR A 86 5.30 -7.31 -3.14
C TYR A 86 5.58 -7.22 -1.64
N TRP A 87 4.80 -6.44 -0.88
CA TRP A 87 4.99 -6.29 0.56
C TRP A 87 4.97 -7.62 1.32
N LEU A 88 4.01 -8.50 1.04
CA LEU A 88 3.93 -9.81 1.71
C LEU A 88 5.11 -10.71 1.35
N SER A 89 5.62 -10.63 0.11
CA SER A 89 6.83 -11.35 -0.30
C SER A 89 8.06 -10.82 0.47
N TYR A 90 8.16 -9.51 0.65
CA TYR A 90 9.21 -8.88 1.45
C TYR A 90 9.14 -9.30 2.92
N GLU A 91 7.96 -9.24 3.54
CA GLU A 91 7.74 -9.68 4.92
C GLU A 91 8.05 -11.18 5.10
N TYR A 92 7.66 -12.02 4.15
CA TYR A 92 7.99 -13.44 4.16
C TYR A 92 9.50 -13.69 4.17
N VAL A 93 10.27 -12.95 3.37
CA VAL A 93 11.74 -13.08 3.35
C VAL A 93 12.37 -12.61 4.66
N ARG A 94 11.78 -11.61 5.33
CA ARG A 94 12.27 -11.10 6.63
C ARG A 94 12.06 -12.09 7.77
N ASP A 95 10.91 -12.76 7.83
CA ASP A 95 10.61 -13.77 8.83
C ASP A 95 9.75 -14.91 8.25
N PRO A 96 10.37 -15.90 7.59
CA PRO A 96 9.64 -16.96 6.89
C PRO A 96 8.75 -17.82 7.79
N ARG A 97 9.00 -17.82 9.12
CA ARG A 97 8.32 -18.68 10.08
C ARG A 97 7.12 -18.00 10.74
N ARG A 98 7.04 -16.67 10.70
CA ARG A 98 6.01 -15.91 11.42
C ARG A 98 5.29 -14.87 10.56
N ALA A 99 5.91 -14.36 9.50
CA ALA A 99 5.43 -13.19 8.76
C ALA A 99 4.02 -13.31 8.17
N LEU A 100 3.56 -14.54 7.90
CA LEU A 100 2.24 -14.81 7.32
C LEU A 100 1.29 -15.56 8.27
N GLU A 101 1.66 -15.64 9.56
CA GLU A 101 0.78 -16.17 10.60
C GLU A 101 -0.25 -15.11 11.02
N PRO A 102 -1.50 -15.50 11.33
CA PRO A 102 -2.56 -14.56 11.73
C PRO A 102 -2.15 -13.64 12.87
N GLU A 103 -1.35 -14.15 13.81
CA GLU A 103 -0.84 -13.41 14.97
C GLU A 103 0.06 -12.22 14.58
N HIS A 104 0.73 -12.28 13.43
CA HIS A 104 1.65 -11.24 12.94
C HIS A 104 1.06 -10.45 11.77
N ALA A 105 -0.14 -10.81 11.32
CA ALA A 105 -0.82 -10.22 10.19
C ALA A 105 -0.97 -8.72 10.37
N GLN A 106 -1.60 -8.31 11.48
CA GLN A 106 -1.96 -6.93 11.74
C GLN A 106 -0.73 -6.03 11.67
N LEU A 107 0.33 -6.39 12.40
CA LEU A 107 1.57 -5.64 12.43
C LEU A 107 2.25 -5.58 11.04
N ALA A 108 2.23 -6.67 10.27
CA ALA A 108 2.77 -6.67 8.91
C ALA A 108 1.98 -5.73 7.98
N LEU A 109 0.64 -5.72 8.07
CA LEU A 109 -0.21 -4.82 7.28
C LEU A 109 -0.02 -3.35 7.69
N MET A 110 0.12 -3.09 8.99
CA MET A 110 0.41 -1.76 9.54
C MET A 110 1.71 -1.18 9.00
N ARG A 111 2.79 -1.96 9.06
CA ARG A 111 4.07 -1.58 8.45
C ARG A 111 3.92 -1.33 6.94
N GLY A 112 3.18 -2.19 6.24
CA GLY A 112 2.95 -2.04 4.80
C GLY A 112 2.27 -0.72 4.44
N ALA A 113 1.20 -0.37 5.14
CA ALA A 113 0.49 0.89 4.92
C ALA A 113 1.40 2.10 5.17
N HIS A 114 2.15 2.08 6.27
CA HIS A 114 3.15 3.11 6.57
C HIS A 114 4.20 3.24 5.47
N HIS A 115 4.79 2.14 4.99
CA HIS A 115 5.79 2.19 3.92
C HIS A 115 5.24 2.73 2.60
N VAL A 116 4.00 2.39 2.25
CA VAL A 116 3.35 2.92 1.04
C VAL A 116 3.13 4.42 1.18
N LEU A 117 2.64 4.90 2.32
CA LEU A 117 2.35 6.32 2.53
C LEU A 117 3.60 7.17 2.72
N ASN A 118 4.70 6.58 3.21
CA ASN A 118 5.98 7.27 3.29
C ASN A 118 6.52 7.71 1.92
N LEU A 119 6.09 7.09 0.82
CA LEU A 119 6.41 7.54 -0.53
C LEU A 119 5.82 8.93 -0.84
N LEU A 120 4.84 9.38 -0.06
CA LEU A 120 4.20 10.69 -0.21
C LEU A 120 4.87 11.78 0.62
N MET A 121 5.78 11.44 1.54
CA MET A 121 6.43 12.40 2.45
C MET A 121 7.02 13.64 1.76
N PRO A 122 7.67 13.55 0.59
CA PRO A 122 8.19 14.74 -0.09
C PRO A 122 7.09 15.72 -0.55
N TYR A 123 5.89 15.22 -0.82
CA TYR A 123 4.77 15.95 -1.40
C TYR A 123 3.73 16.39 -0.35
N LEU A 124 3.71 15.76 0.82
CA LEU A 124 2.74 16.09 1.86
C LEU A 124 2.93 17.52 2.37
N GLU A 125 1.82 18.21 2.59
CA GLU A 125 1.81 19.46 3.34
C GLU A 125 2.26 19.24 4.79
N LEU A 126 2.82 20.28 5.42
CA LEU A 126 3.46 20.14 6.74
C LEU A 126 2.52 19.54 7.80
N GLY A 127 1.27 20.00 7.86
CA GLY A 127 0.27 19.47 8.79
C GLY A 127 -0.09 18.01 8.51
N GLN A 128 -0.11 17.61 7.23
CA GLN A 128 -0.39 16.23 6.83
C GLN A 128 0.79 15.29 7.16
N ARG A 129 2.05 15.77 7.05
CA ARG A 129 3.23 15.01 7.51
C ARG A 129 3.16 14.71 8.99
N GLN A 130 2.84 15.73 9.80
CA GLN A 130 2.70 15.58 11.24
C GLN A 130 1.57 14.60 11.58
N HIS A 131 0.42 14.73 10.90
CA HIS A 131 -0.71 13.83 11.08
C HIS A 131 -0.34 12.37 10.75
N LEU A 132 0.35 12.12 9.64
CA LEU A 132 0.82 10.76 9.29
C LEU A 132 1.71 10.16 10.39
N MET A 133 2.65 10.95 10.92
CA MET A 133 3.54 10.48 11.99
C MET A 133 2.78 10.18 13.28
N THR A 134 1.75 10.97 13.60
CA THR A 134 0.85 10.68 14.73
C THR A 134 0.08 9.39 14.53
N LEU A 135 -0.47 9.15 13.33
CA LEU A 135 -1.17 7.90 13.01
C LEU A 135 -0.26 6.70 13.19
N VAL A 136 0.93 6.73 12.58
CA VAL A 136 1.92 5.64 12.71
C VAL A 136 2.23 5.34 14.17
N THR A 137 2.51 6.37 14.97
CA THR A 137 2.85 6.21 16.39
C THR A 137 1.69 5.62 17.19
N ALA A 138 0.46 6.07 16.92
CA ALA A 138 -0.73 5.57 17.60
C ALA A 138 -0.93 4.06 17.34
N TYR A 139 -0.77 3.61 16.10
CA TYR A 139 -0.95 2.22 15.72
C TYR A 139 0.23 1.31 16.14
N ASP A 140 1.46 1.84 16.21
CA ASP A 140 2.59 1.11 16.80
C ASP A 140 2.38 0.87 18.31
N SER A 141 1.73 1.81 19.01
CA SER A 141 1.49 1.72 20.46
C SER A 141 0.28 0.85 20.85
N SER A 142 -0.68 0.63 19.94
CA SER A 142 -1.84 -0.22 20.19
C SER A 142 -1.57 -1.73 20.06
N ASP A 143 -0.44 -2.09 19.45
CA ASP A 143 0.01 -3.48 19.24
C ASP A 143 1.11 -3.92 20.24
N SER A 144 1.40 -3.11 21.27
CA SER A 144 2.35 -3.39 22.38
C SER A 144 1.65 -3.69 23.69
#